data_AF-A0ABD5SIS7-F1
#
_entry.id   AF-A0ABD5SIS7-F1
#
_cell.length_a   1.000
_cell.length_b   1.000
_cell.length_c   1.000
_cell.angle_alpha   90.00
_cell.angle_beta   90.00
_cell.angle_gamma   90.00
#
_symmetry.space_group_name_H-M   'P 1'
#
loop_
_entity.id
_entity.type
_entity.pdbx_description
1 polymer ?
#
loop_
_entity_poly.entity_id
_entity_poly.type
_entity_poly.pdbx_seq_one_letter_code
_entity_poly.pdbx_strand_id
1 'polypeptide(L)'
;RDADPGEIAIGDPDLDPLGYRAVQAFELAEHEHDLDGFRDAMLDRVYREPDEPQLLAGVEAGSRAAAVVYRNMAVDHDVPFRTFPAAYSFADPGLADQYATVTYTTDEEGYTARGRPVLYNATVIDRADAPEAGHRLVRFLADSPDLLRDAGLTVSNELPRANGSVPPPVER
;
A
#
# COMPACT_ATOMS: atom_id res chain seq x y z
N ARG A 1 -6.38 13.75 22.19
CA ARG A 1 -7.33 12.76 22.75
C ARG A 1 -6.82 11.42 22.27
N ASP A 2 -6.66 10.47 23.17
CA ASP A 2 -6.38 9.10 22.78
C ASP A 2 -7.60 8.56 22.01
N ALA A 3 -7.35 7.71 21.01
CA ALA A 3 -8.43 7.08 20.26
C ALA A 3 -9.09 5.99 21.12
N ASP A 4 -10.42 6.00 21.19
CA ASP A 4 -11.20 4.94 21.83
C ASP A 4 -11.10 3.64 21.01
N PRO A 5 -11.29 2.46 21.62
CA PRO A 5 -11.28 1.19 20.89
C PRO A 5 -12.27 1.19 19.72
N GLY A 6 -11.80 0.81 18.54
CA GLY A 6 -12.56 0.76 17.29
C GLY A 6 -12.62 2.08 16.51
N GLU A 7 -12.05 3.18 17.02
CA GLU A 7 -12.03 4.46 16.30
C GLU A 7 -11.04 4.48 15.12
N ILE A 8 -10.04 3.60 15.12
CA ILE A 8 -9.09 3.41 14.02
C ILE A 8 -9.41 2.08 13.35
N ALA A 9 -9.58 2.07 12.03
CA ALA A 9 -9.76 0.84 11.27
C ALA A 9 -8.56 0.45 10.41
N ILE A 10 -8.40 -0.86 10.24
CA ILE A 10 -7.51 -1.48 9.26
C ILE A 10 -8.32 -2.52 8.48
N GLY A 11 -7.88 -2.89 7.27
CA GLY A 11 -8.40 -4.09 6.61
C GLY A 11 -8.09 -5.33 7.46
N ASP A 12 -8.90 -6.39 7.32
CA ASP A 12 -8.64 -7.64 8.02
C ASP A 12 -7.29 -8.23 7.59
N PRO A 13 -6.30 -8.36 8.50
CA PRO A 13 -4.97 -8.85 8.15
C PRO A 13 -4.92 -10.26 7.59
N ASP A 14 -5.93 -11.09 7.87
CA ASP A 14 -5.99 -12.46 7.36
C ASP A 14 -6.60 -12.54 5.95
N LEU A 15 -7.33 -11.50 5.52
CA LEU A 15 -8.05 -11.47 4.24
C LEU A 15 -7.45 -10.50 3.21
N ASP A 16 -6.76 -9.45 3.67
CA ASP A 16 -6.36 -8.32 2.84
C ASP A 16 -4.88 -7.92 3.04
N PRO A 17 -4.10 -7.80 1.95
CA PRO A 17 -2.78 -7.18 1.97
C PRO A 17 -2.64 -5.80 2.61
N LEU A 18 -3.64 -4.92 2.53
CA LEU A 18 -3.63 -3.65 3.24
C LEU A 18 -3.68 -3.88 4.76
N GLY A 19 -4.48 -4.86 5.21
CA GLY A 19 -4.61 -5.24 6.61
C GLY A 19 -3.29 -5.67 7.23
N TYR A 20 -2.65 -6.72 6.69
CA TYR A 20 -1.39 -7.20 7.26
C TYR A 20 -0.25 -6.18 7.11
N ARG A 21 -0.29 -5.31 6.09
CA ARG A 21 0.69 -4.21 5.95
C ARG A 21 0.50 -3.14 7.01
N ALA A 22 -0.73 -2.87 7.44
CA ALA A 22 -0.96 -1.97 8.57
C ALA A 22 -0.34 -2.53 9.85
N VAL A 23 -0.49 -3.84 10.10
CA VAL A 23 0.15 -4.52 11.24
C VAL A 23 1.67 -4.44 11.16
N GLN A 24 2.24 -4.73 9.98
CA GLN A 24 3.69 -4.62 9.75
C GLN A 24 4.19 -3.17 9.90
N ALA A 25 3.39 -2.17 9.50
CA ALA A 25 3.73 -0.76 9.69
C ALA A 25 3.76 -0.37 11.18
N PHE A 26 2.83 -0.90 11.98
CA PHE A 26 2.86 -0.69 13.43
C PHE A 26 4.11 -1.30 14.07
N GLU A 27 4.52 -2.49 13.65
CA GLU A 27 5.75 -3.15 14.12
C GLU A 27 7.02 -2.39 13.70
N LEU A 28 7.07 -1.87 12.47
CA LEU A 28 8.18 -1.01 12.05
C LEU A 28 8.22 0.31 12.82
N ALA A 29 7.06 0.91 13.11
CA ALA A 29 6.98 2.12 13.92
C ALA A 29 7.38 1.88 15.38
N GLU A 30 7.07 0.71 15.93
CA GLU A 30 7.54 0.26 17.23
C GLU A 30 9.07 0.21 17.29
N HIS A 31 9.71 -0.41 16.29
CA HIS A 31 11.17 -0.46 16.20
C HIS A 31 11.82 0.91 15.97
N GLU A 32 11.24 1.76 15.12
CA GLU A 32 11.79 3.08 14.78
C GLU A 32 11.75 4.07 15.95
N HIS A 33 10.81 3.89 16.88
CA HIS A 33 10.53 4.83 17.96
C HIS A 33 10.73 4.26 19.37
N ASP A 34 11.29 3.05 19.49
CA ASP A 34 11.48 2.35 20.77
C ASP A 34 10.18 2.26 21.59
N LEU A 35 9.06 1.93 20.93
CA LEU A 35 7.72 1.88 21.54
C LEU A 35 7.31 0.46 21.92
N ASP A 36 8.08 -0.21 22.78
CA ASP A 36 7.86 -1.61 23.17
C ASP A 36 6.36 -1.93 23.42
N GLY A 37 5.82 -2.90 22.66
CA GLY A 37 4.43 -3.36 22.74
C GLY A 37 3.40 -2.50 21.99
N PHE A 38 3.82 -1.51 21.22
CA PHE A 38 2.93 -0.64 20.44
C PHE A 38 2.10 -1.40 19.41
N ARG A 39 2.69 -2.35 18.69
CA ARG A 39 1.99 -3.20 17.71
C ARG A 39 0.79 -3.90 18.35
N ASP A 40 1.01 -4.57 19.49
CA ASP A 40 -0.02 -5.34 20.17
C ASP A 40 -1.09 -4.39 20.76
N ALA A 41 -0.66 -3.28 21.36
CA ALA A 41 -1.58 -2.26 21.87
C ALA A 41 -2.46 -1.63 20.78
N MET A 42 -1.97 -1.55 19.53
CA MET A 42 -2.75 -1.15 18.35
C MET A 42 -3.68 -2.27 17.90
N LEU A 43 -3.22 -3.53 17.83
CA LEU A 43 -4.05 -4.68 17.45
C LEU A 43 -5.25 -4.91 18.38
N ASP A 44 -5.13 -4.54 19.65
CA ASP A 44 -6.22 -4.56 20.64
C ASP A 44 -7.24 -3.43 20.46
N ARG A 45 -6.85 -2.35 19.77
CA ARG A 45 -7.66 -1.13 19.60
C ARG A 45 -8.28 -0.98 18.23
N VAL A 46 -7.62 -1.47 17.18
CA VAL A 46 -8.13 -1.28 15.82
C VAL A 46 -9.37 -2.12 15.56
N TYR A 47 -10.30 -1.55 14.84
CA TYR A 47 -11.35 -2.32 14.18
C TYR A 47 -10.78 -2.99 12.92
N ARG A 48 -11.04 -4.28 12.75
CA ARG A 48 -10.66 -5.05 11.57
C ARG A 48 -11.87 -5.12 10.63
N GLU A 49 -11.77 -4.46 9.49
CA GLU A 49 -12.81 -4.43 8.46
C GLU A 49 -12.59 -5.57 7.47
N PRO A 50 -13.49 -6.58 7.39
CA PRO A 50 -13.35 -7.68 6.45
C PRO A 50 -13.65 -7.30 4.99
N ASP A 51 -14.37 -6.20 4.75
CA ASP A 51 -14.73 -5.73 3.41
C ASP A 51 -13.94 -4.43 3.07
N GLU A 52 -12.82 -4.55 2.36
CA GLU A 52 -11.94 -3.42 2.00
C GLU A 52 -12.71 -2.19 1.43
N PRO A 53 -13.70 -2.34 0.52
CA PRO A 53 -14.58 -1.26 0.09
C PRO A 53 -15.28 -0.47 1.21
N GLN A 54 -15.56 -1.08 2.37
CA GLN A 54 -16.23 -0.45 3.52
C GLN A 54 -15.25 0.22 4.50
N LEU A 55 -13.94 0.07 4.30
CA LEU A 55 -12.93 0.58 5.23
C LEU A 55 -13.05 2.10 5.43
N LEU A 56 -13.21 2.85 4.33
CA LEU A 56 -13.37 4.30 4.35
C LEU A 56 -14.80 4.76 4.70
N ALA A 57 -15.82 3.92 4.50
CA ALA A 57 -17.22 4.30 4.75
C ALA A 57 -17.46 4.76 6.19
N GLY A 58 -16.79 4.13 7.17
CA GLY A 58 -16.87 4.54 8.57
C GLY A 58 -16.21 5.91 8.86
N VAL A 59 -15.14 6.24 8.13
CA VAL A 59 -14.47 7.55 8.26
C VAL A 59 -15.34 8.64 7.62
N GLU A 60 -15.89 8.37 6.43
CA GLU A 60 -16.77 9.30 5.71
C GLU A 60 -18.08 9.58 6.48
N ALA A 61 -18.65 8.55 7.11
CA ALA A 61 -19.84 8.68 7.95
C ALA A 61 -19.54 9.30 9.34
N GLY A 62 -18.27 9.49 9.70
CA GLY A 62 -17.84 9.99 11.00
C GLY A 62 -18.03 9.02 12.16
N SER A 63 -18.29 7.74 11.88
CA SER A 63 -18.38 6.68 12.90
C SER A 63 -17.01 6.11 13.29
N ARG A 64 -15.96 6.41 12.51
CA ARG A 64 -14.55 6.11 12.78
C ARG A 64 -13.73 7.39 12.68
N ALA A 65 -12.71 7.52 13.53
CA ALA A 65 -11.82 8.68 13.53
C ALA A 65 -10.78 8.60 12.40
N ALA A 66 -10.31 7.41 12.05
CA ALA A 66 -9.32 7.20 11.00
C ALA A 66 -9.35 5.76 10.44
N ALA A 67 -8.71 5.57 9.28
CA ALA A 67 -8.39 4.26 8.73
C ALA A 67 -6.96 4.26 8.17
N VAL A 68 -6.28 3.11 8.22
CA VAL A 68 -4.99 2.92 7.54
C VAL A 68 -5.28 2.41 6.12
N VAL A 69 -5.00 3.25 5.12
CA VAL A 69 -5.27 2.98 3.70
C VAL A 69 -4.09 3.36 2.83
N TYR A 70 -4.07 2.87 1.58
CA TYR A 70 -3.13 3.38 0.59
C TYR A 70 -3.50 4.82 0.20
N ARG A 71 -2.47 5.60 -0.18
CA ARG A 71 -2.64 7.00 -0.56
C ARG A 71 -3.61 7.19 -1.73
N ASN A 72 -3.56 6.33 -2.74
CA ASN A 72 -4.47 6.41 -3.89
C ASN A 72 -5.93 6.22 -3.48
N MET A 73 -6.24 5.37 -2.50
CA MET A 73 -7.61 5.21 -1.99
C MET A 73 -8.10 6.48 -1.31
N ALA A 74 -7.26 7.10 -0.46
CA ALA A 74 -7.62 8.36 0.19
C ALA A 74 -7.83 9.50 -0.82
N VAL A 75 -7.04 9.52 -1.90
CA VAL A 75 -7.20 10.48 -3.00
C VAL A 75 -8.49 10.23 -3.79
N ASP A 76 -8.78 8.97 -4.13
CA ASP A 76 -9.99 8.60 -4.90
C ASP A 76 -11.29 8.94 -4.16
N HIS A 77 -11.28 8.80 -2.83
CA HIS A 77 -12.41 9.13 -1.96
C HIS A 77 -12.42 10.59 -1.47
N ASP A 78 -11.45 11.42 -1.87
CA ASP A 78 -11.28 12.82 -1.41
C ASP A 78 -11.24 12.97 0.13
N VAL A 79 -10.62 12.00 0.81
CA VAL A 79 -10.51 11.96 2.27
C VAL A 79 -9.17 12.59 2.71
N PRO A 80 -9.16 13.54 3.68
CA PRO A 80 -7.93 14.08 4.23
C PRO A 80 -7.09 12.98 4.91
N PHE A 81 -5.79 12.94 4.63
CA PHE A 81 -4.89 11.90 5.16
C PHE A 81 -3.60 12.45 5.76
N ARG A 82 -2.98 11.62 6.59
CA ARG A 82 -1.60 11.79 7.07
C ARG A 82 -0.75 10.64 6.53
N THR A 83 0.39 10.98 5.96
CA THR A 83 1.32 9.98 5.41
C THR A 83 2.22 9.44 6.51
N PHE A 84 2.37 8.11 6.55
CA PHE A 84 3.44 7.49 7.32
C PHE A 84 4.82 7.92 6.75
N PRO A 85 5.82 8.17 7.62
CA PRO A 85 7.22 8.22 7.26
C PRO A 85 7.69 7.06 6.37
N ALA A 86 8.75 7.31 5.58
CA ALA A 86 9.35 6.31 4.71
C ALA A 86 9.73 5.01 5.46
N ALA A 87 10.21 5.13 6.70
CA ALA A 87 10.62 4.02 7.57
C ALA A 87 9.55 2.91 7.74
N TYR A 88 8.26 3.23 7.66
CA TYR A 88 7.17 2.28 7.91
C TYR A 88 5.96 2.44 6.96
N SER A 89 6.11 3.15 5.85
CA SER A 89 5.05 3.32 4.83
C SER A 89 5.09 2.31 3.69
N PHE A 90 6.18 1.54 3.56
CA PHE A 90 6.47 0.66 2.41
C PHE A 90 6.59 1.38 1.05
N ALA A 91 6.68 2.71 1.03
CA ALA A 91 6.66 3.49 -0.20
C ALA A 91 8.05 3.69 -0.84
N ASP A 92 9.14 3.48 -0.10
CA ASP A 92 10.51 3.71 -0.59
C ASP A 92 11.20 2.40 -0.98
N PRO A 93 11.48 2.15 -2.28
CA PRO A 93 12.19 0.96 -2.71
C PRO A 93 13.60 0.81 -2.10
N GLY A 94 14.23 1.92 -1.68
CA GLY A 94 15.54 1.93 -1.04
C GLY A 94 15.56 1.37 0.38
N LEU A 95 14.39 1.22 1.02
CA LEU A 95 14.24 0.69 2.37
C LEU A 95 13.80 -0.79 2.40
N ALA A 96 14.01 -1.52 1.30
CA ALA A 96 13.58 -2.91 1.18
C ALA A 96 14.10 -3.82 2.29
N ASP A 97 15.37 -3.66 2.71
CA ASP A 97 15.96 -4.47 3.78
C ASP A 97 15.33 -4.18 5.14
N GLN A 98 15.01 -2.90 5.43
CA GLN A 98 14.29 -2.49 6.63
C GLN A 98 12.87 -3.06 6.64
N TYR A 99 12.13 -2.93 5.54
CA TYR A 99 10.79 -3.50 5.45
C TYR A 99 10.79 -5.01 5.61
N ALA A 100 11.85 -5.68 5.16
CA ALA A 100 12.00 -7.12 5.24
C ALA A 100 12.30 -7.65 6.65
N THR A 101 12.41 -6.80 7.67
CA THR A 101 12.60 -7.23 9.08
C THR A 101 11.30 -7.70 9.73
N VAL A 102 10.15 -7.33 9.18
CA VAL A 102 8.83 -7.66 9.73
C VAL A 102 8.11 -8.69 8.86
N THR A 103 7.29 -9.53 9.49
CA THR A 103 6.49 -10.56 8.84
C THR A 103 5.11 -10.66 9.46
N TYR A 104 4.11 -11.05 8.68
CA TYR A 104 2.79 -11.43 9.19
C TYR A 104 2.45 -12.81 8.64
N THR A 105 1.92 -13.70 9.47
CA THR A 105 1.43 -15.01 9.05
C THR A 105 -0.07 -15.03 9.21
N THR A 106 -0.81 -15.32 8.13
CA THR A 106 -2.26 -15.41 8.18
C THR A 106 -2.69 -16.63 8.97
N ASP A 107 -3.73 -16.49 9.79
CA ASP A 107 -4.17 -17.54 10.71
C ASP A 107 -4.80 -18.73 9.96
N GLU A 108 -5.59 -18.47 8.91
CA GLU A 108 -6.33 -19.53 8.18
C GLU A 108 -5.46 -20.26 7.14
N GLU A 109 -4.70 -19.52 6.32
CA GLU A 109 -3.91 -20.11 5.23
C GLU A 109 -2.47 -20.46 5.64
N GLY A 110 -2.00 -19.97 6.79
CA GLY A 110 -0.60 -20.11 7.22
C GLY A 110 0.38 -19.42 6.27
N TYR A 111 -0.09 -18.45 5.49
CA TYR A 111 0.73 -17.72 4.52
C TYR A 111 1.54 -16.65 5.25
N THR A 112 2.87 -16.75 5.18
CA THR A 112 3.76 -15.71 5.72
C THR A 112 4.07 -14.64 4.67
N ALA A 113 3.48 -13.47 4.84
CA ALA A 113 3.82 -12.25 4.14
C ALA A 113 5.07 -11.61 4.78
N ARG A 114 6.16 -11.49 4.02
CA ARG A 114 7.33 -10.69 4.42
C ARG A 114 7.18 -9.26 3.93
N GLY A 115 7.50 -8.29 4.79
CA GLY A 115 7.45 -6.88 4.43
C GLY A 115 8.36 -6.57 3.23
N ARG A 116 7.85 -5.75 2.30
CA ARG A 116 8.53 -5.37 1.06
C ARG A 116 7.95 -4.06 0.52
N PRO A 117 8.69 -3.29 -0.29
CA PRO A 117 8.15 -2.09 -0.92
C PRO A 117 6.86 -2.38 -1.70
N VAL A 118 5.87 -1.50 -1.59
CA VAL A 118 4.61 -1.58 -2.35
C VAL A 118 4.85 -0.95 -3.71
N LEU A 119 4.94 -1.81 -4.73
CA LEU A 119 5.22 -1.42 -6.12
C LEU A 119 4.08 -1.84 -7.04
N TYR A 120 3.64 -0.91 -7.87
CA TYR A 120 2.79 -1.21 -9.02
C TYR A 120 3.63 -1.63 -10.21
N ASN A 121 3.26 -2.73 -10.84
CA ASN A 121 3.90 -3.25 -12.04
C ASN A 121 2.87 -3.35 -13.17
N ALA A 122 3.27 -2.99 -14.38
CA ALA A 122 2.47 -3.15 -15.59
C ALA A 122 3.26 -4.01 -16.57
N THR A 123 2.60 -5.00 -17.17
CA THR A 123 3.21 -5.91 -18.15
C THR A 123 2.24 -6.30 -19.24
N VAL A 124 2.76 -6.68 -20.41
CA VAL A 124 1.98 -7.34 -21.47
C VAL A 124 2.18 -8.83 -21.32
N ILE A 125 1.09 -9.58 -21.14
CA ILE A 125 1.16 -11.04 -21.02
C ILE A 125 1.50 -11.68 -22.38
N ASP A 126 2.25 -12.77 -22.36
CA ASP A 126 2.73 -13.46 -23.59
C ASP A 126 1.61 -13.87 -24.54
N ARG A 127 0.42 -14.17 -24.00
CA ARG A 127 -0.77 -14.62 -24.74
C ARG A 127 -1.77 -13.50 -25.05
N ALA A 128 -1.34 -12.24 -25.03
CA ALA A 128 -2.22 -11.12 -25.32
C ALA A 128 -2.75 -11.20 -26.76
N ASP A 129 -4.06 -10.98 -26.96
CA ASP A 129 -4.67 -10.98 -28.30
C ASP A 129 -4.21 -9.79 -29.16
N ALA A 130 -3.72 -8.72 -28.52
CA ALA A 130 -3.21 -7.51 -29.16
C ALA A 130 -1.97 -6.98 -28.41
N PRO A 131 -0.81 -7.66 -28.49
CA PRO A 131 0.37 -7.33 -27.71
C PRO A 131 0.90 -5.92 -28.02
N GLU A 132 0.78 -5.46 -29.26
CA GLU A 132 1.16 -4.10 -29.67
C GLU A 132 0.30 -3.04 -28.99
N ALA A 133 -0.98 -3.30 -28.76
CA ALA A 133 -1.86 -2.40 -28.03
C ALA A 133 -1.49 -2.37 -26.54
N GLY A 134 -1.20 -3.54 -25.96
CA GLY A 134 -0.67 -3.64 -24.59
C GLY A 134 0.63 -2.85 -24.43
N HIS A 135 1.57 -2.98 -25.37
CA HIS A 135 2.82 -2.25 -25.34
C HIS A 135 2.61 -0.72 -25.41
N ARG A 136 1.64 -0.26 -26.21
CA ARG A 136 1.27 1.17 -26.24
C ARG A 136 0.70 1.63 -24.89
N LEU A 137 -0.13 0.82 -24.23
CA LEU A 137 -0.68 1.15 -22.92
C LEU A 137 0.40 1.21 -21.83
N VAL A 138 1.25 0.19 -21.75
CA VAL A 138 2.37 0.16 -20.78
C VAL A 138 3.29 1.37 -20.98
N ARG A 139 3.58 1.71 -22.24
CA ARG A 139 4.36 2.90 -22.57
C ARG A 139 3.65 4.19 -22.16
N PHE A 140 2.36 4.32 -22.44
CA PHE A 140 1.57 5.49 -22.03
C PHE A 140 1.62 5.70 -20.51
N LEU A 141 1.49 4.63 -19.72
CA LEU A 141 1.61 4.71 -18.25
C LEU A 141 3.02 5.17 -17.83
N ALA A 142 4.06 4.62 -18.45
CA ALA A 142 5.45 4.98 -18.17
C ALA A 142 5.77 6.45 -18.51
N ASP A 143 5.19 6.97 -19.60
CA ASP A 143 5.40 8.33 -20.09
C ASP A 143 4.47 9.37 -19.42
N SER A 144 3.53 8.94 -18.57
CA SER A 144 2.52 9.80 -17.94
C SER A 144 2.67 9.87 -16.41
N PRO A 145 3.82 10.32 -15.88
CA PRO A 145 4.06 10.31 -14.44
C PRO A 145 3.13 11.25 -13.67
N ASP A 146 2.68 12.36 -14.29
CA ASP A 146 1.75 13.30 -13.65
C ASP A 146 0.36 12.68 -13.48
N LEU A 147 -0.13 11.93 -14.47
CA LEU A 147 -1.39 11.19 -14.35
C LEU A 147 -1.36 10.20 -13.19
N LEU A 148 -0.23 9.51 -12.98
CA LEU A 148 -0.08 8.58 -11.86
C LEU A 148 -0.03 9.33 -10.52
N ARG A 149 0.63 10.49 -10.46
CA ARG A 149 0.68 11.32 -9.24
C ARG A 149 -0.67 11.89 -8.87
N ASP A 150 -1.44 12.33 -9.86
CA ASP A 150 -2.81 12.84 -9.68
C ASP A 150 -3.74 11.73 -9.14
N ALA A 151 -3.51 10.48 -9.55
CA ALA A 151 -4.18 9.30 -9.00
C ALA A 151 -3.67 8.87 -7.61
N GLY A 152 -2.82 9.67 -6.95
CA GLY A 152 -2.29 9.41 -5.61
C GLY A 152 -1.14 8.39 -5.55
N LEU A 153 -0.57 8.00 -6.68
CA LEU A 153 0.60 7.12 -6.74
C LEU A 153 1.91 7.91 -6.63
N THR A 154 2.94 7.29 -6.07
CA THR A 154 4.28 7.89 -6.00
C THR A 154 5.10 7.47 -7.21
N VAL A 155 5.60 8.45 -7.97
CA VAL A 155 6.56 8.23 -9.07
C VAL A 155 7.86 8.96 -8.74
N SER A 156 8.86 8.19 -8.29
CA SER A 156 10.21 8.67 -8.02
C SER A 156 11.04 8.77 -9.30
N ASN A 157 12.19 9.44 -9.23
CA ASN A 157 13.13 9.54 -10.37
C ASN A 157 13.72 8.17 -10.77
N GLU A 158 13.61 7.17 -9.91
CA GLU A 158 14.07 5.81 -10.17
C GLU A 158 13.00 4.93 -10.83
N LEU A 159 11.78 5.45 -11.00
CA LEU A 159 10.65 4.75 -11.59
C LEU A 159 10.15 5.47 -12.85
N PRO A 160 9.62 4.72 -13.85
CA PRO A 160 9.50 3.26 -13.88
C PRO A 160 10.84 2.55 -14.14
N ARG A 161 11.05 1.38 -13.52
CA ARG A 161 12.17 0.49 -13.82
C ARG A 161 11.74 -0.54 -14.86
N ALA A 162 12.49 -0.60 -15.95
CA ALA A 162 12.28 -1.59 -17.00
C ALA A 162 12.92 -2.94 -16.60
N ASN A 163 12.21 -4.05 -16.84
CA ASN A 163 12.75 -5.39 -16.67
C ASN A 163 12.31 -6.27 -17.85
N GLY A 164 13.24 -7.06 -18.41
CA GLY A 164 12.97 -7.96 -19.54
C GLY A 164 12.84 -7.26 -20.89
N SER A 165 11.97 -7.79 -21.76
CA SER A 165 11.72 -7.29 -23.12
C SER A 165 10.80 -6.08 -23.09
N VAL A 166 11.38 -4.89 -23.00
CA VAL A 166 10.65 -3.62 -22.88
C VAL A 166 10.39 -3.04 -24.27
N PRO A 167 9.20 -2.45 -24.54
CA PRO A 167 8.93 -1.82 -25.83
C PRO A 167 9.91 -0.67 -26.14
N PRO A 168 10.36 -0.50 -27.41
CA PRO A 168 11.31 0.56 -27.76
C PRO A 168 10.73 1.97 -27.51
N PRO A 169 11.55 3.02 -27.32
CA PRO A 169 11.06 4.39 -27.18
C PRO A 169 10.40 4.89 -28.49
N VAL A 170 9.50 5.88 -28.38
CA VAL A 170 8.87 6.52 -29.54
C VAL A 170 9.82 7.58 -30.10
N GLU A 171 10.12 7.52 -31.39
CA GLU A 171 10.71 8.66 -32.11
C GLU A 171 9.66 9.78 -32.15
N ARG A 172 9.95 10.92 -31.51
CA ARG A 172 9.13 12.13 -31.59
C ARG A 172 9.25 12.81 -32.94
#